data_AF-A0A1V9FKN5-F1
#
_entry.id   AF-A0A1V9FKN5-F1
#
_cell.length_a   1.000
_cell.length_b   1.000
_cell.length_c   1.000
_cell.angle_alpha   90.00
_cell.angle_beta   90.00
_cell.angle_gamma   90.00
#
_symmetry.space_group_name_H-M   'P 1'
#
loop_
_entity.id
_entity.type
_entity.pdbx_description
1 polymer ?
#
loop_
_entity_poly.entity_id
_entity_poly.type
_entity_poly.pdbx_seq_one_letter_code
_entity_poly.pdbx_strand_id
1 'polypeptide(L)'
;MNEPLTNARPGISFSGKTHNNHPHWHNQPLRLSKEQKRDPLPVLDDFFECYHLNDVRQMLWQWLTTVISSHQSISNDALDRDNHLYFYEKIEGIIEAAYVMKRKLHKHRRNIEKRLLKKSCQPEHTQAIQTPEHSNSDTAAIRLAAENSDNEEVFNKPKQLLEYVDEAPMYVISEVFRCESLAFLRDQLRDWLHVALSADSSMYDDGEQRRQLLSFHDPLLVFVEALFIIYNQNRDKKVKNEMVETDKPRLLSKDQIANPMQVITGFFEKFPMVYIIRELNDWLEAGICYAGDYPDNMSELQVLYTYRNVLCLINAAARL
;
A
#
# COMPACT_ATOMS: atom_id res chain seq x y z
N MET A 1 37.38 -18.38 7.28
CA MET A 1 36.08 -18.85 7.83
C MET A 1 35.31 -17.62 8.22
N ASN A 2 34.27 -17.28 7.47
CA ASN A 2 33.41 -16.12 7.74
C ASN A 2 32.05 -16.68 8.16
N GLU A 3 31.64 -16.40 9.39
CA GLU A 3 30.28 -16.71 9.85
C GLU A 3 29.27 -15.79 9.14
N PRO A 4 28.11 -16.32 8.70
CA PRO A 4 27.06 -15.52 8.10
C PRO A 4 26.35 -14.66 9.16
N LEU A 5 26.05 -13.42 8.80
CA LEU A 5 25.44 -12.39 9.67
C LEU A 5 23.92 -12.54 9.89
N THR A 6 23.33 -13.68 9.55
CA THR A 6 21.89 -13.88 9.69
C THR A 6 21.58 -15.33 10.02
N ASN A 7 20.92 -15.58 11.16
CA ASN A 7 20.21 -16.83 11.47
C ASN A 7 18.94 -16.95 10.61
N ALA A 8 19.04 -16.69 9.31
CA ALA A 8 17.97 -16.97 8.36
C ALA A 8 18.00 -18.46 8.01
N ARG A 9 16.81 -19.04 7.79
CA ARG A 9 16.52 -20.48 7.66
C ARG A 9 17.63 -21.31 6.98
N PRO A 10 17.97 -22.51 7.50
CA PRO A 10 18.91 -23.41 6.84
C PRO A 10 18.32 -23.88 5.50
N GLY A 11 18.96 -23.54 4.38
CA GLY A 11 18.62 -24.11 3.08
C GLY A 11 18.68 -23.16 1.87
N ILE A 12 18.72 -21.84 2.07
CA ILE A 12 18.80 -20.87 0.98
C ILE A 12 20.03 -20.00 1.19
N SER A 13 21.17 -20.38 0.61
CA SER A 13 22.33 -19.49 0.54
C SER A 13 22.08 -18.47 -0.57
N PHE A 14 21.83 -17.22 -0.21
CA PHE A 14 21.86 -16.12 -1.18
C PHE A 14 23.28 -15.98 -1.73
N SER A 15 23.54 -16.56 -2.91
CA SER A 15 24.78 -16.36 -3.66
C SER A 15 24.61 -15.17 -4.59
N GLY A 16 24.44 -13.98 -4.02
CA GLY A 16 24.54 -12.74 -4.79
C GLY A 16 25.94 -12.66 -5.43
N LYS A 17 26.00 -12.62 -6.76
CA LYS A 17 27.25 -12.40 -7.50
C LYS A 17 27.81 -11.04 -7.11
N THR A 18 28.77 -11.00 -6.19
CA THR A 18 29.43 -9.76 -5.77
C THR A 18 30.38 -9.32 -6.88
N HIS A 19 29.89 -8.56 -7.86
CA HIS A 19 30.74 -7.95 -8.89
C HIS A 19 31.61 -6.78 -8.36
N ASN A 20 31.54 -6.50 -7.05
CA ASN A 20 32.42 -5.56 -6.38
C ASN A 20 33.65 -6.28 -5.81
N ASN A 21 34.68 -6.48 -6.63
CA ASN A 21 36.00 -6.98 -6.20
C ASN A 21 36.78 -5.91 -5.41
N HIS A 22 36.20 -5.31 -4.36
CA HIS A 22 36.87 -4.31 -3.53
C HIS A 22 37.50 -4.98 -2.30
N PRO A 23 38.83 -5.21 -2.28
CA PRO A 23 39.45 -5.95 -1.19
C PRO A 23 39.33 -5.15 0.12
N HIS A 24 38.60 -5.72 1.09
CA HIS A 24 38.52 -5.31 2.51
C HIS A 24 37.61 -4.13 2.91
N TRP A 25 36.96 -3.40 2.00
CA TRP A 25 36.08 -2.27 2.37
C TRP A 25 34.58 -2.60 2.47
N HIS A 26 34.21 -3.88 2.38
CA HIS A 26 32.82 -4.30 2.18
C HIS A 26 31.81 -3.83 3.23
N ASN A 27 32.24 -3.48 4.45
CA ASN A 27 31.34 -3.13 5.56
C ASN A 27 31.61 -1.76 6.20
N GLN A 28 32.33 -0.86 5.54
CA GLN A 28 32.60 0.49 6.08
C GLN A 28 31.94 1.59 5.25
N PRO A 29 31.40 2.66 5.89
CA PRO A 29 30.90 3.81 5.16
C PRO A 29 32.01 4.48 4.34
N LEU A 30 31.86 4.45 3.02
CA LEU A 30 32.84 4.98 2.06
C LEU A 30 32.70 6.49 1.85
N ARG A 31 31.46 6.99 1.82
CA ARG A 31 31.15 8.38 1.45
C ARG A 31 31.06 9.36 2.62
N LEU A 32 31.02 8.85 3.86
CA LEU A 32 30.88 9.70 5.05
C LEU A 32 32.24 10.24 5.52
N SER A 33 32.31 11.53 5.82
CA SER A 33 33.46 12.17 6.47
C SER A 33 33.69 11.63 7.90
N LYS A 34 34.83 11.95 8.52
CA LYS A 34 35.09 11.53 9.92
C LYS A 34 34.09 12.15 10.89
N GLU A 35 33.66 13.38 10.64
CA GLU A 35 32.64 14.09 11.39
C GLU A 35 31.27 13.42 11.19
N GLN A 36 30.90 13.13 9.94
CA GLN A 36 29.64 12.46 9.60
C GLN A 36 29.56 11.01 10.13
N LYS A 37 30.70 10.32 10.27
CA LYS A 37 30.76 9.01 10.93
C LYS A 37 30.47 9.09 12.43
N ARG A 38 30.82 10.20 13.08
CA ARG A 38 30.54 10.45 14.51
C ARG A 38 29.12 10.94 14.72
N ASP A 39 28.63 11.77 13.81
CA ASP A 39 27.26 12.29 13.80
C ASP A 39 26.68 12.18 12.37
N PRO A 40 25.90 11.14 12.05
CA PRO A 40 25.32 10.96 10.71
C PRO A 40 24.08 11.84 10.49
N LEU A 41 23.55 12.49 11.53
CA LEU A 41 22.30 13.24 11.45
C LEU A 41 22.36 14.44 10.48
N PRO A 42 23.45 15.23 10.42
CA PRO A 42 23.59 16.30 9.43
C PRO A 42 23.45 15.82 7.98
N VAL A 43 23.82 14.58 7.68
CA VAL A 43 23.67 13.99 6.33
C VAL A 43 22.19 13.80 5.99
N LEU A 44 21.39 13.35 6.97
CA LEU A 44 19.94 13.22 6.80
C LEU A 44 19.27 14.60 6.73
N ASP A 45 19.76 15.57 7.50
CA ASP A 45 19.25 16.94 7.46
C ASP A 45 19.44 17.54 6.07
N ASP A 46 20.66 17.48 5.53
CA ASP A 46 21.04 17.92 4.18
C ASP A 46 20.25 17.19 3.08
N PHE A 47 20.18 15.86 3.15
CA PHE A 47 19.41 15.05 2.19
C PHE A 47 17.93 15.47 2.13
N PHE A 48 17.26 15.57 3.28
CA PHE A 48 15.84 15.96 3.34
C PHE A 48 15.61 17.49 3.27
N GLU A 49 16.67 18.29 3.11
CA GLU A 49 16.58 19.70 2.71
C GLU A 49 16.61 19.83 1.18
N CYS A 50 17.39 18.97 0.51
CA CYS A 50 17.48 18.92 -0.95
C CYS A 50 16.32 18.15 -1.60
N TYR A 51 15.82 17.10 -0.95
CA TYR A 51 14.81 16.21 -1.51
C TYR A 51 13.59 16.08 -0.58
N HIS A 52 12.41 16.37 -1.09
CA HIS A 52 11.18 16.04 -0.36
C HIS A 52 10.97 14.52 -0.36
N LEU A 53 10.41 13.98 0.74
CA LEU A 53 10.18 12.55 0.87
C LEU A 53 9.37 11.97 -0.31
N ASN A 54 8.40 12.73 -0.81
CA ASN A 54 7.58 12.32 -1.94
C ASN A 54 8.41 12.19 -3.24
N ASP A 55 9.31 13.14 -3.49
CA ASP A 55 10.17 13.14 -4.68
C ASP A 55 11.13 11.94 -4.65
N VAL A 56 11.68 11.62 -3.47
CA VAL A 56 12.55 10.46 -3.29
C VAL A 56 11.81 9.15 -3.59
N ARG A 57 10.58 8.99 -3.10
CA ARG A 57 9.75 7.81 -3.43
C ARG A 57 9.50 7.72 -4.93
N GLN A 58 9.15 8.83 -5.57
CA GLN A 58 8.93 8.87 -7.02
C GLN A 58 10.20 8.49 -7.80
N MET A 59 11.36 9.01 -7.41
CA MET A 59 12.64 8.67 -8.04
C MET A 59 12.99 7.18 -7.89
N LEU A 60 12.80 6.62 -6.69
CA LEU A 60 13.02 5.19 -6.47
C LEU A 60 12.07 4.32 -7.29
N TRP A 61 10.78 4.71 -7.36
CA TRP A 61 9.81 4.00 -8.18
C TRP A 61 10.21 4.01 -9.65
N GLN A 62 10.58 5.16 -10.19
CA GLN A 62 11.07 5.28 -11.56
C GLN A 62 12.31 4.41 -11.82
N TRP A 63 13.24 4.33 -10.87
CA TRP A 63 14.40 3.43 -10.97
C TRP A 63 13.99 1.97 -10.99
N LEU A 64 13.12 1.56 -10.07
CA LEU A 64 12.60 0.19 -10.02
C LEU A 64 11.90 -0.17 -11.34
N THR A 65 10.92 0.64 -11.79
CA THR A 65 10.23 0.47 -13.08
C THR A 65 11.22 0.33 -14.23
N THR A 66 12.24 1.19 -14.29
CA THR A 66 13.26 1.13 -15.34
C THR A 66 14.02 -0.19 -15.28
N VAL A 67 14.45 -0.61 -14.10
CA VAL A 67 15.22 -1.85 -13.91
C VAL A 67 14.39 -3.08 -14.29
N ILE A 68 13.13 -3.16 -13.86
CA ILE A 68 12.30 -4.34 -14.16
C ILE A 68 11.75 -4.33 -15.60
N SER A 69 11.50 -3.17 -16.21
CA SER A 69 10.91 -3.09 -17.57
C SER A 69 11.93 -2.97 -18.71
N SER A 70 13.21 -2.70 -18.45
CA SER A 70 14.20 -2.54 -19.53
C SER A 70 14.51 -3.85 -20.23
N HIS A 71 14.57 -3.83 -21.56
CA HIS A 71 15.05 -4.95 -22.34
C HIS A 71 16.54 -5.18 -22.03
N GLN A 72 16.94 -6.43 -21.75
CA GLN A 72 18.30 -6.79 -21.32
C GLN A 72 18.71 -6.24 -19.95
N SER A 73 17.75 -5.99 -19.04
CA SER A 73 18.10 -5.59 -17.68
C SER A 73 18.76 -6.75 -16.91
N ILE A 74 19.35 -6.42 -15.77
CA ILE A 74 19.84 -7.43 -14.82
C ILE A 74 18.69 -8.21 -14.13
N SER A 75 17.43 -7.88 -14.45
CA SER A 75 16.22 -8.43 -13.86
C SER A 75 15.38 -9.18 -14.91
N ASN A 76 16.03 -9.85 -15.87
CA ASN A 76 15.31 -10.64 -16.88
C ASN A 76 14.68 -11.92 -16.29
N ASP A 77 15.30 -12.48 -15.24
CA ASP A 77 14.79 -13.65 -14.53
C ASP A 77 13.80 -13.24 -13.43
N ALA A 78 12.79 -14.05 -13.16
CA ALA A 78 11.77 -13.70 -12.15
C ALA A 78 12.35 -13.61 -10.75
N LEU A 79 13.31 -14.47 -10.38
CA LEU A 79 13.97 -14.38 -9.09
C LEU A 79 14.75 -13.07 -8.96
N ASP A 80 15.39 -12.62 -10.04
CA ASP A 80 16.05 -11.32 -10.04
C ASP A 80 15.03 -10.18 -9.92
N ARG A 81 13.88 -10.21 -10.61
CA ARG A 81 12.82 -9.20 -10.43
C ARG A 81 12.33 -9.14 -8.99
N ASP A 82 12.05 -10.30 -8.40
CA ASP A 82 11.62 -10.43 -7.02
C ASP A 82 12.65 -9.83 -6.04
N ASN A 83 13.93 -10.16 -6.23
CA ASN A 83 15.03 -9.58 -5.45
C ASN A 83 15.09 -8.05 -5.57
N HIS A 84 14.85 -7.48 -6.75
CA HIS A 84 14.85 -6.03 -6.95
C HIS A 84 13.63 -5.35 -6.31
N LEU A 85 12.45 -5.98 -6.39
CA LEU A 85 11.24 -5.54 -5.69
C LEU A 85 11.49 -5.52 -4.19
N TYR A 86 11.95 -6.64 -3.62
CA TYR A 86 12.27 -6.74 -2.20
C TYR A 86 13.31 -5.68 -1.77
N PHE A 87 14.37 -5.48 -2.55
CA PHE A 87 15.38 -4.47 -2.28
C PHE A 87 14.78 -3.05 -2.28
N TYR A 88 13.94 -2.72 -3.27
CA TYR A 88 13.22 -1.45 -3.32
C TYR A 88 12.41 -1.20 -2.05
N GLU A 89 11.64 -2.19 -1.59
CA GLU A 89 10.83 -2.05 -0.37
C GLU A 89 11.68 -1.77 0.87
N LYS A 90 12.83 -2.45 1.01
CA LYS A 90 13.74 -2.22 2.14
C LYS A 90 14.38 -0.84 2.08
N ILE A 91 14.76 -0.37 0.89
CA ILE A 91 15.31 0.98 0.71
C ILE A 91 14.25 2.04 1.02
N GLU A 92 13.02 1.88 0.54
CA GLU A 92 11.91 2.78 0.84
C GLU A 92 11.67 2.85 2.37
N GLY A 93 11.59 1.70 3.04
CA GLY A 93 11.44 1.63 4.50
C GLY A 93 12.57 2.30 5.27
N ILE A 94 13.83 2.17 4.82
CA ILE A 94 14.99 2.85 5.43
C ILE A 94 14.87 4.37 5.30
N ILE A 95 14.44 4.87 4.13
CA ILE A 95 14.29 6.30 3.88
C ILE A 95 13.17 6.88 4.73
N GLU A 96 12.04 6.17 4.85
CA GLU A 96 10.95 6.58 5.74
C GLU A 96 11.37 6.62 7.21
N ALA A 97 12.10 5.59 7.67
CA ALA A 97 12.65 5.55 9.02
C ALA A 97 13.60 6.74 9.27
N ALA A 98 14.50 7.03 8.32
CA ALA A 98 15.41 8.17 8.38
C ALA A 98 14.65 9.50 8.48
N TYR A 99 13.57 9.67 7.71
CA TYR A 99 12.70 10.85 7.77
C TYR A 99 12.03 11.00 9.14
N VAL A 100 11.49 9.91 9.71
CA VAL A 100 10.89 9.91 11.05
C VAL A 100 11.92 10.26 12.12
N MET A 101 13.15 9.73 12.02
CA MET A 101 14.25 10.06 12.92
C MET A 101 14.57 11.56 12.89
N LYS A 102 14.71 12.16 11.70
CA LYS A 102 14.90 13.61 11.51
C LYS A 102 13.80 14.41 12.22
N ARG A 103 12.52 14.07 11.99
CA ARG A 103 11.38 14.78 12.61
C ARG A 103 11.36 14.68 14.13
N LYS A 104 11.61 13.49 14.68
CA LYS A 104 11.66 13.26 16.14
C LYS A 104 12.78 14.08 16.78
N LEU A 105 13.95 14.13 16.14
CA LEU A 105 15.09 14.90 16.62
C LEU A 105 14.82 16.41 16.61
N HIS A 106 14.27 16.96 15.52
CA HIS A 106 13.90 18.38 15.47
C HIS A 106 12.85 18.75 16.52
N LYS A 107 11.85 17.89 16.74
CA LYS A 107 10.85 18.10 17.81
C LYS A 107 11.51 18.11 19.19
N HIS A 108 12.46 17.20 19.43
CA HIS A 108 13.20 17.14 20.68
C HIS A 108 14.05 18.40 20.92
N ARG A 109 14.81 18.85 19.91
CA ARG A 109 15.61 20.11 19.96
C ARG A 109 14.73 21.32 20.29
N ARG A 110 13.61 21.50 19.57
CA ARG A 110 12.63 22.58 19.84
C ARG A 110 12.04 22.52 21.25
N ASN A 111 11.79 21.32 21.77
CA ASN A 111 11.27 21.16 23.14
C ASN A 111 12.32 21.53 24.20
N ILE A 112 13.60 21.21 23.97
CA ILE A 112 14.69 21.63 24.85
C ILE A 112 14.80 23.16 24.85
N GLU A 113 14.82 23.79 23.68
CA GLU A 113 14.88 25.26 23.54
C GLU A 113 13.71 25.94 24.26
N LYS A 114 12.48 25.43 24.08
CA LYS A 114 11.30 25.93 24.80
C LYS A 114 11.42 25.78 26.31
N ARG A 115 12.00 24.68 26.82
CA ARG A 115 12.23 24.47 28.26
C ARG A 115 13.28 25.44 28.80
N LEU A 116 14.35 25.70 28.05
CA LEU A 116 15.37 26.68 28.41
C LEU A 116 14.79 28.10 28.48
N LEU A 117 13.95 28.47 27.50
CA LEU A 117 13.26 29.77 27.49
C LEU A 117 12.23 29.88 28.62
N LYS A 118 11.45 28.83 28.89
CA LYS A 118 10.43 28.84 29.96
C LYS A 118 11.05 28.90 31.36
N LYS A 119 12.25 28.30 31.56
CA LYS A 119 13.01 28.40 32.81
C LYS A 119 13.41 29.85 33.16
N SER A 120 13.40 30.76 32.18
CA SER A 120 13.64 32.19 32.39
C SER A 120 12.42 32.96 32.95
N CYS A 121 11.20 32.42 32.88
CA CYS A 121 9.98 33.23 33.02
C CYS A 121 8.85 32.57 33.82
N GLN A 122 9.12 31.77 34.86
CA GLN A 122 8.03 31.28 35.72
C GLN A 122 8.13 31.79 37.17
N PRO A 123 7.10 32.56 37.62
CA PRO A 123 6.72 32.70 39.02
C PRO A 123 6.01 31.45 39.55
N GLU A 124 6.12 31.27 40.87
CA GLU A 124 5.62 30.15 41.66
C GLU A 124 4.09 30.16 41.88
N HIS A 125 3.57 29.05 42.42
CA HIS A 125 2.18 28.74 42.87
C HIS A 125 1.19 28.20 41.81
N THR A 126 0.32 27.19 42.03
CA THR A 126 -0.12 26.37 43.19
C THR A 126 -0.71 25.05 42.66
N GLN A 127 -0.67 23.97 43.46
CA GLN A 127 -1.24 22.63 43.17
C GLN A 127 -2.69 22.46 43.66
N ALA A 128 -3.46 21.60 42.97
CA ALA A 128 -4.57 20.78 43.50
C ALA A 128 -4.71 19.54 42.56
N ILE A 129 -4.60 18.27 43.00
CA ILE A 129 -5.56 17.41 43.76
C ILE A 129 -6.87 17.21 42.94
N GLN A 130 -7.41 16.03 42.59
CA GLN A 130 -7.20 14.60 42.91
C GLN A 130 -7.95 13.71 41.87
N THR A 131 -7.41 12.50 41.64
CA THR A 131 -7.97 11.12 41.42
C THR A 131 -9.32 10.76 40.73
N PRO A 132 -9.46 9.49 40.26
CA PRO A 132 -10.39 9.01 39.21
C PRO A 132 -11.51 8.08 39.72
N GLU A 133 -12.62 7.89 38.98
CA GLU A 133 -13.56 6.79 39.24
C GLU A 133 -14.37 6.32 38.00
N HIS A 134 -14.58 4.97 37.96
CA HIS A 134 -15.73 4.16 37.48
C HIS A 134 -16.19 4.19 36.01
N SER A 135 -16.24 3.09 35.22
CA SER A 135 -16.82 1.72 35.31
C SER A 135 -18.27 1.58 34.79
N ASN A 136 -18.51 0.50 34.03
CA ASN A 136 -19.78 -0.14 33.61
C ASN A 136 -20.40 0.36 32.29
N SER A 137 -21.12 -0.42 31.48
CA SER A 137 -21.39 -1.86 31.31
C SER A 137 -22.28 -2.02 30.07
N ASP A 138 -22.20 -3.16 29.39
CA ASP A 138 -23.27 -3.91 28.69
C ASP A 138 -24.34 -3.21 27.84
N THR A 139 -24.52 -3.67 26.59
CA THR A 139 -25.86 -3.88 26.05
C THR A 139 -25.91 -4.99 24.99
N ALA A 140 -27.02 -5.74 25.05
CA ALA A 140 -27.24 -7.06 24.50
C ALA A 140 -27.76 -7.13 23.05
N ALA A 141 -27.55 -8.34 22.51
CA ALA A 141 -28.16 -9.04 21.39
C ALA A 141 -29.53 -8.56 20.84
N ILE A 142 -29.63 -8.56 19.50
CA ILE A 142 -30.89 -8.64 18.75
C ILE A 142 -30.83 -9.87 17.84
N ARG A 143 -31.77 -10.79 18.03
CA ARG A 143 -32.10 -11.91 17.14
C ARG A 143 -33.06 -11.43 16.06
N LEU A 144 -32.87 -11.87 14.82
CA LEU A 144 -33.91 -11.83 13.79
C LEU A 144 -34.21 -13.24 13.32
N ALA A 145 -35.50 -13.54 13.32
CA ALA A 145 -36.11 -14.76 12.81
C ALA A 145 -36.15 -14.72 11.28
N ALA A 146 -35.85 -15.85 10.65
CA ALA A 146 -36.05 -16.08 9.24
C ALA A 146 -37.31 -16.95 9.07
N GLU A 147 -38.24 -16.46 8.25
CA GLU A 147 -39.41 -17.22 7.80
C GLU A 147 -39.05 -17.94 6.49
N ASN A 148 -39.38 -19.23 6.46
CA ASN A 148 -39.22 -20.15 5.36
C ASN A 148 -40.27 -19.89 4.27
N SER A 149 -39.84 -19.88 3.02
CA SER A 149 -40.70 -20.05 1.84
C SER A 149 -40.11 -21.16 0.99
N ASP A 150 -40.63 -22.37 1.18
CA ASP A 150 -40.36 -23.53 0.33
C ASP A 150 -40.92 -23.30 -1.08
N ASN A 151 -40.01 -23.12 -2.04
CA ASN A 151 -40.26 -23.45 -3.44
C ASN A 151 -38.96 -24.05 -4.00
N GLU A 152 -38.98 -25.37 -4.17
CA GLU A 152 -37.87 -26.20 -4.66
C GLU A 152 -37.59 -25.92 -6.15
N GLU A 153 -36.80 -24.89 -6.41
CA GLU A 153 -35.94 -24.87 -7.60
C GLU A 153 -34.58 -25.45 -7.21
N VAL A 154 -34.36 -26.70 -7.64
CA VAL A 154 -33.26 -27.59 -7.20
C VAL A 154 -31.84 -27.05 -7.51
N PHE A 155 -31.71 -25.95 -8.24
CA PHE A 155 -30.42 -25.36 -8.62
C PHE A 155 -30.35 -23.82 -8.51
N ASN A 156 -30.89 -23.23 -7.44
CA ASN A 156 -30.77 -21.79 -7.20
C ASN A 156 -29.50 -21.41 -6.45
N LYS A 157 -28.45 -21.03 -7.19
CA LYS A 157 -27.29 -20.35 -6.61
C LYS A 157 -27.67 -18.91 -6.27
N PRO A 158 -27.20 -18.36 -5.14
CA PRO A 158 -27.43 -16.95 -4.82
C PRO A 158 -26.77 -16.06 -5.89
N LYS A 159 -27.46 -14.98 -6.28
CA LYS A 159 -26.90 -13.94 -7.15
C LYS A 159 -25.58 -13.45 -6.57
N GLN A 160 -24.53 -13.41 -7.39
CA GLN A 160 -23.24 -12.85 -7.02
C GLN A 160 -23.28 -11.33 -7.02
N LEU A 161 -22.36 -10.70 -6.31
CA LEU A 161 -22.31 -9.24 -6.18
C LEU A 161 -22.24 -8.53 -7.55
N LEU A 162 -21.50 -9.12 -8.50
CA LEU A 162 -21.34 -8.60 -9.86
C LEU A 162 -22.68 -8.52 -10.63
N GLU A 163 -23.64 -9.39 -10.32
CA GLU A 163 -24.95 -9.40 -10.98
C GLU A 163 -25.84 -8.23 -10.55
N TYR A 164 -25.51 -7.55 -9.44
CA TYR A 164 -26.23 -6.36 -8.97
C TYR A 164 -25.70 -5.06 -9.57
N VAL A 165 -24.66 -5.09 -10.41
CA VAL A 165 -24.05 -3.88 -10.98
C VAL A 165 -25.06 -3.05 -11.79
N ASP A 166 -25.89 -3.71 -12.60
CA ASP A 166 -26.87 -3.03 -13.45
C ASP A 166 -28.06 -2.48 -12.66
N GLU A 167 -28.43 -3.15 -11.56
CA GLU A 167 -29.61 -2.83 -10.75
C GLU A 167 -29.29 -1.79 -9.67
N ALA A 168 -28.13 -1.91 -9.01
CA ALA A 168 -27.76 -1.14 -7.83
C ALA A 168 -26.22 -0.99 -7.68
N PRO A 169 -25.55 -0.19 -8.54
CA PRO A 169 -24.09 -0.06 -8.51
C PRO A 169 -23.57 0.50 -7.18
N MET A 170 -24.31 1.42 -6.55
CA MET A 170 -23.95 1.95 -5.23
C MET A 170 -24.01 0.90 -4.12
N TYR A 171 -24.91 -0.09 -4.21
CA TYR A 171 -24.95 -1.21 -3.28
C TYR A 171 -23.71 -2.08 -3.45
N VAL A 172 -23.31 -2.38 -4.69
CA VAL A 172 -22.09 -3.15 -4.99
C VAL A 172 -20.85 -2.48 -4.39
N ILE A 173 -20.66 -1.19 -4.62
CA ILE A 173 -19.55 -0.42 -4.04
C ILE A 173 -19.58 -0.48 -2.51
N SER A 174 -20.76 -0.32 -1.93
CA SER A 174 -20.93 -0.33 -0.48
C SER A 174 -20.60 -1.68 0.14
N GLU A 175 -20.96 -2.77 -0.53
CA GLU A 175 -20.71 -4.12 -0.05
C GLU A 175 -19.22 -4.48 -0.09
N VAL A 176 -18.49 -4.09 -1.15
CA VAL A 176 -17.03 -4.28 -1.22
C VAL A 176 -16.33 -3.57 -0.06
N PHE A 177 -16.61 -2.28 0.16
CA PHE A 177 -15.99 -1.51 1.25
C PHE A 177 -16.58 -1.81 2.65
N ARG A 178 -17.66 -2.57 2.74
CA ARG A 178 -18.17 -3.09 4.02
C ARG A 178 -17.32 -4.25 4.51
N CYS A 179 -16.88 -5.10 3.60
CA CYS A 179 -16.09 -6.30 3.90
C CYS A 179 -14.61 -5.97 4.09
N GLU A 180 -14.08 -4.99 3.35
CA GLU A 180 -12.65 -4.68 3.33
C GLU A 180 -12.39 -3.21 3.62
N SER A 181 -11.38 -2.95 4.45
CA SER A 181 -10.90 -1.59 4.69
C SER A 181 -10.14 -1.05 3.47
N LEU A 182 -10.14 0.27 3.28
CA LEU A 182 -9.39 0.87 2.18
C LEU A 182 -7.89 0.58 2.31
N ALA A 183 -7.36 0.59 3.54
CA ALA A 183 -5.97 0.22 3.78
C ALA A 183 -5.68 -1.21 3.29
N PHE A 184 -6.52 -2.17 3.67
CA PHE A 184 -6.34 -3.55 3.27
C PHE A 184 -6.40 -3.74 1.75
N LEU A 185 -7.39 -3.16 1.06
CA LEU A 185 -7.50 -3.28 -0.39
C LEU A 185 -6.31 -2.66 -1.14
N ARG A 186 -5.75 -1.55 -0.64
CA ARG A 186 -4.52 -0.97 -1.22
C ARG A 186 -3.32 -1.89 -1.04
N ASP A 187 -3.17 -2.48 0.15
CA ASP A 187 -2.09 -3.42 0.43
C ASP A 187 -2.22 -4.67 -0.45
N GLN A 188 -3.44 -5.22 -0.61
CA GLN A 188 -3.71 -6.34 -1.53
C GLN A 188 -3.38 -6.02 -2.99
N LEU A 189 -3.74 -4.83 -3.49
CA LEU A 189 -3.41 -4.42 -4.86
C LEU A 189 -1.89 -4.30 -5.07
N ARG A 190 -1.16 -3.79 -4.07
CA ARG A 190 0.30 -3.71 -4.10
C ARG A 190 0.93 -5.11 -4.09
N ASP A 191 0.49 -5.97 -3.19
CA ASP A 191 1.01 -7.34 -3.08
C ASP A 191 0.70 -8.14 -4.35
N TRP A 192 -0.48 -7.95 -4.94
CA TRP A 192 -0.85 -8.59 -6.21
C TRP A 192 0.00 -8.10 -7.37
N LEU A 193 0.37 -6.82 -7.39
CA LEU A 193 1.29 -6.27 -8.40
C LEU A 193 2.67 -6.93 -8.26
N HIS A 194 3.18 -7.03 -7.03
CA HIS A 194 4.45 -7.72 -6.75
C HIS A 194 4.40 -9.14 -7.28
N VAL A 195 3.41 -9.93 -6.85
CA VAL A 195 3.24 -11.33 -7.27
C VAL A 195 3.24 -11.46 -8.78
N ALA A 196 2.48 -10.62 -9.48
CA ALA A 196 2.37 -10.68 -10.94
C ALA A 196 3.67 -10.32 -11.67
N LEU A 197 4.43 -9.35 -11.17
CA LEU A 197 5.73 -8.97 -11.74
C LEU A 197 6.82 -10.01 -11.42
N SER A 198 6.66 -10.76 -10.33
CA SER A 198 7.52 -11.89 -9.95
C SER A 198 7.09 -13.22 -10.55
N ALA A 199 5.98 -13.29 -11.31
CA ALA A 199 5.54 -14.52 -11.94
C ALA A 199 6.45 -14.94 -13.10
N ASP A 200 6.87 -16.20 -13.07
CA ASP A 200 7.49 -16.90 -14.20
C ASP A 200 6.42 -17.27 -15.22
N SER A 201 6.74 -17.18 -16.52
CA SER A 201 5.87 -17.68 -17.60
C SER A 201 4.50 -16.97 -17.65
N SER A 202 4.48 -15.66 -17.43
CA SER A 202 3.28 -14.84 -17.55
C SER A 202 3.36 -13.87 -18.73
N MET A 203 2.25 -13.20 -19.05
CA MET A 203 2.23 -12.11 -20.04
C MET A 203 3.23 -11.00 -19.70
N TYR A 204 3.63 -10.89 -18.43
CA TYR A 204 4.59 -9.91 -17.93
C TYR A 204 6.04 -10.37 -17.98
N ASP A 205 6.39 -11.43 -18.71
CA ASP A 205 7.78 -11.73 -19.04
C ASP A 205 8.39 -10.71 -20.02
N ASP A 206 7.54 -10.05 -20.81
CA ASP A 206 7.94 -8.93 -21.64
C ASP A 206 8.02 -7.61 -20.84
N GLY A 207 9.08 -6.84 -21.07
CA GLY A 207 9.34 -5.60 -20.34
C GLY A 207 8.32 -4.48 -20.63
N GLU A 208 7.77 -4.44 -21.84
CA GLU A 208 6.74 -3.47 -22.21
C GLU A 208 5.40 -3.83 -21.55
N GLN A 209 5.04 -5.11 -21.49
CA GLN A 209 3.86 -5.57 -20.73
C GLN A 209 3.97 -5.20 -19.24
N ARG A 210 5.14 -5.39 -18.60
CA ARG A 210 5.36 -4.92 -17.21
C ARG A 210 5.14 -3.41 -17.07
N ARG A 211 5.63 -2.62 -18.03
CA ARG A 211 5.45 -1.17 -18.01
C ARG A 211 3.98 -0.77 -18.13
N GLN A 212 3.20 -1.49 -18.94
CA GLN A 212 1.77 -1.27 -19.10
C GLN A 212 1.02 -1.55 -17.79
N LEU A 213 1.29 -2.68 -17.15
CA LEU A 213 0.71 -3.00 -15.83
C LEU A 213 1.04 -1.94 -14.78
N LEU A 214 2.29 -1.50 -14.69
CA LEU A 214 2.71 -0.43 -13.77
C LEU A 214 1.98 0.90 -14.07
N SER A 215 1.79 1.22 -15.35
CA SER A 215 1.09 2.42 -15.80
C SER A 215 -0.42 2.37 -15.53
N PHE A 216 -0.99 1.18 -15.44
CA PHE A 216 -2.40 0.91 -15.10
C PHE A 216 -2.64 0.89 -13.59
N HIS A 217 -1.72 0.29 -12.82
CA HIS A 217 -1.81 0.12 -11.37
C HIS A 217 -1.96 1.44 -10.60
N ASP A 218 -1.10 2.44 -10.87
CA ASP A 218 -1.11 3.68 -10.10
C ASP A 218 -2.43 4.46 -10.24
N PRO A 219 -2.99 4.65 -11.45
CA PRO A 219 -4.33 5.19 -11.62
C PRO A 219 -5.44 4.34 -10.99
N LEU A 220 -5.31 3.01 -10.98
CA LEU A 220 -6.30 2.12 -10.36
C LEU A 220 -6.38 2.35 -8.85
N LEU A 221 -5.25 2.54 -8.16
CA LEU A 221 -5.25 2.87 -6.74
C LEU A 221 -5.96 4.20 -6.45
N VAL A 222 -5.70 5.23 -7.26
CA VAL A 222 -6.37 6.55 -7.16
C VAL A 222 -7.88 6.41 -7.41
N PHE A 223 -8.27 5.60 -8.39
CA PHE A 223 -9.66 5.29 -8.70
C PHE A 223 -10.37 4.59 -7.52
N VAL A 224 -9.74 3.60 -6.90
CA VAL A 224 -10.29 2.91 -5.72
C VAL A 224 -10.47 3.87 -4.54
N GLU A 225 -9.51 4.77 -4.26
CA GLU A 225 -9.67 5.79 -3.22
C GLU A 225 -10.85 6.74 -3.52
N ALA A 226 -11.07 7.10 -4.79
CA ALA A 226 -12.18 7.96 -5.18
C ALA A 226 -13.53 7.28 -4.95
N LEU A 227 -13.65 5.98 -5.27
CA LEU A 227 -14.85 5.19 -4.95
C LEU A 227 -15.09 5.07 -3.45
N PHE A 228 -14.04 4.95 -2.64
CA PHE A 228 -14.17 4.93 -1.18
C PHE A 228 -14.68 6.27 -0.62
N ILE A 229 -14.29 7.39 -1.21
CA ILE A 229 -14.87 8.70 -0.86
C ILE A 229 -16.36 8.73 -1.17
N ILE A 230 -16.78 8.26 -2.35
CA ILE A 230 -18.20 8.20 -2.73
C ILE A 230 -18.98 7.30 -1.76
N TYR A 231 -18.43 6.12 -1.43
CA TYR A 231 -19.00 5.23 -0.41
C TYR A 231 -19.24 5.94 0.92
N ASN A 232 -18.22 6.64 1.45
CA ASN A 232 -18.35 7.35 2.72
C ASN A 232 -19.33 8.53 2.66
N GLN A 233 -19.45 9.21 1.52
CA GLN A 233 -20.41 10.29 1.32
C GLN A 233 -21.86 9.79 1.32
N ASN A 234 -22.08 8.56 0.83
CA ASN A 234 -23.41 7.93 0.75
C ASN A 234 -23.79 7.15 2.02
N ARG A 235 -22.82 6.87 2.90
CA ARG A 235 -23.07 6.17 4.16
C ARG A 235 -23.90 7.03 5.11
N ASP A 236 -24.87 6.40 5.79
CA ASP A 236 -25.79 7.10 6.68
C ASP A 236 -25.07 7.97 7.73
N LYS A 237 -25.37 9.27 7.73
CA LYS A 237 -24.80 10.27 8.65
C LYS A 237 -25.03 9.95 10.14
N LYS A 238 -25.91 8.99 10.45
CA LYS A 238 -26.20 8.55 11.82
C LYS A 238 -25.05 7.73 12.42
N VAL A 239 -24.23 7.07 11.60
CA VAL A 239 -23.03 6.35 12.03
C VAL A 239 -21.80 7.12 11.55
N LYS A 240 -21.60 8.33 12.09
CA LYS A 240 -20.29 9.01 11.99
C LYS A 240 -19.30 8.27 12.89
N ASN A 241 -18.92 7.06 12.50
CA ASN A 241 -17.68 6.50 13.00
C ASN A 241 -16.57 7.41 12.52
N GLU A 242 -15.73 7.85 13.44
CA GLU A 242 -14.46 8.47 13.08
C GLU A 242 -13.74 7.52 12.12
N MET A 243 -13.43 8.02 10.93
CA MET A 243 -12.73 7.25 9.91
C MET A 243 -11.37 6.85 10.49
N VAL A 244 -11.07 5.55 10.48
CA VAL A 244 -9.79 5.04 11.00
C VAL A 244 -8.66 5.72 10.23
N GLU A 245 -7.60 6.15 10.92
CA GLU A 245 -6.47 6.87 10.31
C GLU A 245 -5.87 6.11 9.12
N THR A 246 -5.90 4.78 9.16
CA THR A 246 -5.42 3.89 8.10
C THR A 246 -6.23 4.03 6.82
N ASP A 247 -7.53 4.27 6.91
CA ASP A 247 -8.46 4.37 5.78
C ASP A 247 -8.58 5.79 5.21
N LYS A 248 -7.75 6.72 5.68
CA LYS A 248 -7.65 8.03 5.01
C LYS A 248 -7.12 7.85 3.59
N PRO A 249 -7.77 8.47 2.58
CA PRO A 249 -7.20 8.62 1.26
C PRO A 249 -5.85 9.32 1.34
N ARG A 250 -4.87 8.80 0.62
CA ARG A 250 -3.49 9.33 0.61
C ARG A 250 -3.03 9.76 -0.77
N LEU A 251 -3.67 9.23 -1.82
CA LEU A 251 -3.27 9.42 -3.21
C LEU A 251 -4.06 10.57 -3.86
N LEU A 252 -5.26 10.87 -3.36
CA LEU A 252 -6.09 11.95 -3.87
C LEU A 252 -5.62 13.34 -3.38
N SER A 253 -5.61 14.30 -4.29
CA SER A 253 -5.50 15.72 -3.97
C SER A 253 -6.77 16.25 -3.29
N LYS A 254 -6.69 17.44 -2.68
CA LYS A 254 -7.87 18.08 -2.07
C LYS A 254 -9.00 18.31 -3.08
N ASP A 255 -8.65 18.67 -4.30
CA ASP A 255 -9.63 18.92 -5.38
C ASP A 255 -10.27 17.60 -5.84
N GLN A 256 -9.49 16.53 -5.91
CA GLN A 256 -9.98 15.19 -6.23
C GLN A 256 -10.88 14.63 -5.12
N ILE A 257 -10.59 14.89 -3.85
CA ILE A 257 -11.47 14.53 -2.72
C ILE A 257 -12.80 15.31 -2.81
N ALA A 258 -12.76 16.56 -3.22
CA ALA A 258 -13.95 17.38 -3.40
C ALA A 258 -14.79 16.95 -4.62
N ASN A 259 -14.15 16.38 -5.65
CA ASN A 259 -14.81 15.91 -6.87
C ASN A 259 -14.33 14.51 -7.30
N PRO A 260 -14.69 13.44 -6.55
CA PRO A 260 -14.23 12.09 -6.84
C PRO A 260 -14.80 11.54 -8.15
N MET A 261 -15.95 12.04 -8.62
CA MET A 261 -16.55 11.59 -9.88
C MET A 261 -15.66 11.93 -11.08
N GLN A 262 -15.02 13.10 -11.08
CA GLN A 262 -14.09 13.49 -12.14
C GLN A 262 -12.87 12.55 -12.20
N VAL A 263 -12.42 12.01 -11.07
CA VAL A 263 -11.34 11.02 -11.03
C VAL A 263 -11.79 9.72 -11.71
N ILE A 264 -13.01 9.28 -11.44
CA ILE A 264 -13.62 8.09 -12.06
C ILE A 264 -13.77 8.28 -13.57
N THR A 265 -14.32 9.41 -14.01
CA THR A 265 -14.44 9.74 -15.43
C THR A 265 -13.08 9.76 -16.11
N GLY A 266 -12.09 10.44 -15.52
CA GLY A 266 -10.73 10.51 -16.06
C GLY A 266 -10.04 9.14 -16.15
N PHE A 267 -10.36 8.20 -15.25
CA PHE A 267 -9.86 6.83 -15.31
C PHE A 267 -10.41 6.09 -16.54
N PHE A 268 -11.73 6.16 -16.80
CA PHE A 268 -12.35 5.51 -17.97
C PHE A 268 -12.03 6.20 -19.30
N GLU A 269 -11.74 7.51 -19.28
CA GLU A 269 -11.22 8.23 -20.46
C GLU A 269 -9.79 7.76 -20.80
N LYS A 270 -8.96 7.55 -19.78
CA LYS A 270 -7.58 7.08 -19.96
C LYS A 270 -7.52 5.60 -20.37
N PHE A 271 -8.37 4.76 -19.79
CA PHE A 271 -8.37 3.31 -20.01
C PHE A 271 -9.74 2.83 -20.50
N PRO A 272 -9.86 2.44 -21.78
CA PRO A 272 -11.10 1.85 -22.30
C PRO A 272 -11.49 0.60 -21.53
N MET A 273 -12.79 0.37 -21.31
CA MET A 273 -13.29 -0.79 -20.55
C MET A 273 -12.74 -2.13 -21.05
N VAL A 274 -12.61 -2.30 -22.38
CA VAL A 274 -12.03 -3.51 -22.97
C VAL A 274 -10.57 -3.72 -22.54
N TYR A 275 -9.79 -2.65 -22.44
CA TYR A 275 -8.42 -2.71 -21.95
C TYR A 275 -8.40 -3.07 -20.46
N ILE A 276 -9.21 -2.38 -19.64
CA ILE A 276 -9.30 -2.64 -18.19
C ILE A 276 -9.58 -4.12 -17.90
N ILE A 277 -10.57 -4.71 -18.57
CA ILE A 277 -10.95 -6.12 -18.34
C ILE A 277 -9.84 -7.07 -18.78
N ARG A 278 -9.14 -6.79 -19.89
CA ARG A 278 -8.02 -7.63 -20.36
C ARG A 278 -6.85 -7.57 -19.39
N GLU A 279 -6.42 -6.36 -19.00
CA GLU A 279 -5.31 -6.16 -18.07
C GLU A 279 -5.60 -6.84 -16.72
N LEU A 280 -6.84 -6.74 -16.20
CA LEU A 280 -7.21 -7.44 -14.96
C LEU A 280 -7.18 -8.97 -15.09
N ASN A 281 -7.54 -9.52 -16.25
CA ASN A 281 -7.48 -10.97 -16.49
C ASN A 281 -6.03 -11.44 -16.61
N ASP A 282 -5.19 -10.71 -17.34
CA ASP A 282 -3.76 -11.01 -17.48
C ASP A 282 -3.06 -10.90 -16.10
N TRP A 283 -3.44 -9.90 -15.29
CA TRP A 283 -2.98 -9.76 -13.91
C TRP A 283 -3.46 -10.90 -12.99
N LEU A 284 -4.69 -11.37 -13.17
CA LEU A 284 -5.22 -12.52 -12.42
C LEU A 284 -4.47 -13.79 -12.77
N GLU A 285 -4.27 -14.05 -14.06
CA GLU A 285 -3.55 -15.21 -14.55
C GLU A 285 -2.13 -15.23 -14.03
N ALA A 286 -1.39 -14.11 -14.14
CA ALA A 286 -0.04 -14.00 -13.57
C ALA A 286 -0.03 -14.25 -12.06
N GLY A 287 -1.03 -13.73 -11.34
CA GLY A 287 -1.17 -13.92 -9.91
C GLY A 287 -1.39 -15.39 -9.52
N ILE A 288 -2.29 -16.10 -10.20
CA ILE A 288 -2.61 -17.51 -9.92
C ILE A 288 -1.47 -18.44 -10.36
N CYS A 289 -0.78 -18.12 -11.45
CA CYS A 289 0.33 -18.91 -11.96
C CYS A 289 1.65 -18.67 -11.21
N TYR A 290 1.69 -17.78 -10.22
CA TYR A 290 2.89 -17.53 -9.42
C TYR A 290 3.28 -18.77 -8.61
N ALA A 291 4.44 -19.34 -8.94
CA ALA A 291 4.98 -20.54 -8.30
C ALA A 291 5.85 -20.24 -7.05
N GLY A 292 6.08 -18.97 -6.73
CA GLY A 292 6.91 -18.54 -5.61
C GLY A 292 6.14 -18.45 -4.28
N ASP A 293 6.82 -17.90 -3.26
CA ASP A 293 6.22 -17.65 -1.96
C ASP A 293 5.42 -16.34 -2.00
N TYR A 294 4.12 -16.42 -1.72
CA TYR A 294 3.28 -15.23 -1.65
C TYR A 294 3.70 -14.33 -0.46
N PRO A 295 3.54 -13.00 -0.58
CA PRO A 295 3.67 -12.09 0.55
C PRO A 295 2.76 -12.48 1.73
N ASP A 296 3.14 -12.13 2.96
CA ASP A 296 2.44 -12.55 4.19
C ASP A 296 0.92 -12.25 4.19
N ASN A 297 0.49 -11.20 3.49
CA ASN A 297 -0.91 -10.79 3.42
C ASN A 297 -1.64 -11.31 2.17
N MET A 298 -0.98 -12.07 1.30
CA MET A 298 -1.55 -12.53 0.04
C MET A 298 -1.44 -14.05 -0.11
N SER A 299 -2.38 -14.62 -0.85
CA SER A 299 -2.39 -16.02 -1.27
C SER A 299 -3.08 -16.09 -2.63
N GLU A 300 -3.01 -17.25 -3.29
CA GLU A 300 -3.73 -17.49 -4.55
C GLU A 300 -5.23 -17.17 -4.44
N LEU A 301 -5.86 -17.57 -3.33
CA LEU A 301 -7.27 -17.30 -3.09
C LEU A 301 -7.54 -15.80 -2.89
N GLN A 302 -6.59 -15.08 -2.30
CA GLN A 302 -6.68 -13.65 -2.01
C GLN A 302 -6.50 -12.83 -3.29
N VAL A 303 -5.67 -13.30 -4.22
CA VAL A 303 -5.60 -12.78 -5.59
C VAL A 303 -6.97 -12.87 -6.26
N LEU A 304 -7.64 -14.02 -6.17
CA LEU A 304 -8.98 -14.19 -6.75
C LEU A 304 -10.03 -13.28 -6.10
N TYR A 305 -10.01 -13.12 -4.78
CA TYR A 305 -10.92 -12.21 -4.08
C TYR A 305 -10.65 -10.74 -4.45
N THR A 306 -9.39 -10.33 -4.49
CA THR A 306 -8.97 -8.98 -4.87
C THR A 306 -9.42 -8.67 -6.30
N TYR A 307 -9.17 -9.58 -7.24
CA TYR A 307 -9.66 -9.47 -8.62
C TYR A 307 -11.19 -9.28 -8.67
N ARG A 308 -11.95 -10.10 -7.94
CA ARG A 308 -13.41 -10.02 -7.93
C ARG A 308 -13.92 -8.70 -7.36
N ASN A 309 -13.32 -8.22 -6.26
CA ASN A 309 -13.68 -6.96 -5.64
C ASN A 309 -13.40 -5.79 -6.58
N VAL A 310 -12.20 -5.76 -7.18
CA VAL A 310 -11.78 -4.73 -8.13
C VAL A 310 -12.67 -4.74 -9.38
N LEU A 311 -13.00 -5.93 -9.90
CA LEU A 311 -13.91 -6.08 -11.03
C LEU A 311 -15.32 -5.57 -10.70
N CYS A 312 -15.84 -5.85 -9.50
CA CYS A 312 -17.13 -5.32 -9.03
C CYS A 312 -17.08 -3.79 -8.94
N LEU A 313 -16.02 -3.22 -8.37
CA LEU A 313 -15.83 -1.78 -8.24
C LEU A 313 -15.79 -1.09 -9.62
N ILE A 314 -15.04 -1.63 -10.58
CA ILE A 314 -14.94 -1.08 -11.94
C ILE A 314 -16.29 -1.14 -12.65
N ASN A 315 -16.96 -2.29 -12.62
CA ASN A 315 -18.24 -2.44 -13.30
C ASN A 315 -19.33 -1.56 -12.68
N ALA A 316 -19.37 -1.44 -11.34
CA ALA A 316 -20.28 -0.54 -10.66
C ALA A 316 -20.00 0.93 -10.98
N ALA A 317 -18.72 1.34 -10.97
CA ALA A 317 -18.32 2.71 -11.28
C ALA A 317 -18.66 3.14 -12.71
N ALA A 318 -18.59 2.21 -13.67
CA ALA A 318 -18.96 2.47 -15.06
C ALA A 318 -20.47 2.77 -15.24
N ARG A 319 -21.29 2.52 -14.21
CA ARG A 319 -22.75 2.76 -14.19
C ARG A 319 -23.17 3.91 -13.28
N LEU A 320 -22.22 4.61 -12.65
CA LEU A 320 -22.49 5.84 -11.89
C LEU A 320 -22.68 7.04 -12.83
#